data_AF-A0A6G2VK74-F1
#
_entry.id   AF-A0A6G2VK74-F1
#
_cell.length_a   1.000
_cell.length_b   1.000
_cell.length_c   1.000
_cell.angle_alpha   90.00
_cell.angle_beta   90.00
_cell.angle_gamma   90.00
#
_symmetry.space_group_name_H-M   'P 1'
#
loop_
_entity.id
_entity.type
_entity.pdbx_description
1 polymer ?
#
loop_
_entity_poly.entity_id
_entity_poly.type
_entity_poly.pdbx_seq_one_letter_code
_entity_poly.pdbx_strand_id
1 'polypeptide(L)'
;MRRPAQQHRLGPTPAPGWAHPYTGLTGLAVFYNDGGEPPAQPPVPSPADLAARGQQAPQPPAPASDPDEDKVSLTQRRLNVLMKSEKDEGRRAAFRQIAEAAGLDPDTFDPNQFGALFQQAEQARQAQLSEEQRRQEDLDRREQELQARIDAAAQREADAAKRDRDSRIRAALVGLGATGDDLEDAAALIRVTDDADETAISEAAAALKARRAELFGAPTPQTLPPAPTGGPAAGSPPRPPVAGKDAIRQSAIARAEAMGLRTAS
;
A
#
# COMPACT_ATOMS: atom_id res chain seq x y z
N MET A 1 -56.34 17.48 11.34
CA MET A 1 -55.52 16.40 10.74
C MET A 1 -54.64 17.01 9.65
N ARG A 2 -53.32 16.93 9.82
CA ARG A 2 -52.31 17.56 8.96
C ARG A 2 -52.03 16.65 7.74
N ARG A 3 -51.85 17.27 6.58
CA ARG A 3 -51.62 16.64 5.26
C ARG A 3 -50.28 15.88 5.20
N PRO A 4 -50.12 14.90 4.29
CA PRO A 4 -48.85 14.64 3.64
C PRO A 4 -48.82 15.29 2.24
N ALA A 5 -47.78 16.08 1.99
CA ALA A 5 -47.47 16.67 0.70
C ALA A 5 -46.89 15.60 -0.25
N GLN A 6 -47.33 15.62 -1.51
CA GLN A 6 -46.74 14.82 -2.58
C GLN A 6 -45.33 15.33 -2.88
N GLN A 7 -44.37 14.41 -2.84
CA GLN A 7 -42.97 14.66 -3.18
C GLN A 7 -42.85 14.83 -4.70
N HIS A 8 -42.44 16.02 -5.13
CA HIS A 8 -41.90 16.22 -6.47
C HIS A 8 -40.53 15.51 -6.56
N ARG A 9 -40.44 14.49 -7.40
CA ARG A 9 -39.15 13.95 -7.86
C ARG A 9 -38.51 14.96 -8.82
N LEU A 10 -37.53 15.69 -8.32
CA LEU A 10 -36.53 16.33 -9.15
C LEU A 10 -35.54 15.25 -9.59
N GLY A 11 -35.61 14.86 -10.86
CA GLY A 11 -34.52 14.12 -11.50
C GLY A 11 -33.26 14.98 -11.59
N PRO A 12 -32.08 14.36 -11.72
CA PRO A 12 -30.83 15.10 -11.85
C PRO A 12 -30.83 15.91 -13.14
N THR A 13 -30.79 17.24 -13.02
CA THR A 13 -30.45 18.15 -14.10
C THR A 13 -29.00 17.91 -14.53
N PRO A 14 -28.70 17.64 -15.81
CA PRO A 14 -27.32 17.67 -16.28
C PRO A 14 -26.79 19.10 -16.13
N ALA A 15 -25.74 19.26 -15.32
CA ALA A 15 -25.07 20.55 -15.16
C ALA A 15 -24.59 21.06 -16.53
N PRO A 16 -24.72 22.36 -16.83
CA PRO A 16 -24.06 22.94 -17.98
C PRO A 16 -22.55 22.82 -17.76
N GLY A 17 -21.89 22.10 -18.66
CA GLY A 17 -20.46 21.88 -18.61
C GLY A 17 -19.71 23.19 -18.44
N TRP A 18 -18.97 23.30 -17.34
CA TRP A 18 -17.81 24.17 -17.33
C TRP A 18 -16.86 23.66 -18.42
N ALA A 19 -16.83 24.41 -19.52
CA ALA A 19 -15.83 24.23 -20.55
C ALA A 19 -14.46 24.45 -19.91
N HIS A 20 -13.75 23.37 -19.63
CA HIS A 20 -12.35 23.41 -19.26
C HIS A 20 -11.55 23.89 -20.48
N PRO A 21 -10.81 25.01 -20.42
CA PRO A 21 -9.96 25.46 -21.52
C PRO A 21 -8.69 24.59 -21.71
N TYR A 22 -8.56 23.48 -20.99
CA TYR A 22 -7.40 22.59 -21.09
C TYR A 22 -7.86 21.20 -21.52
N THR A 23 -8.18 21.11 -22.80
CA THR A 23 -8.33 19.83 -23.50
C THR A 23 -6.95 19.25 -23.79
N GLY A 24 -6.68 18.10 -23.17
CA GLY A 24 -5.78 17.09 -23.70
C GLY A 24 -4.30 17.17 -23.29
N LEU A 25 -3.74 15.99 -23.00
CA LEU A 25 -2.31 15.69 -22.92
C LEU A 25 -1.50 16.02 -24.20
N THR A 26 -2.17 16.55 -25.24
CA THR A 26 -1.57 17.21 -26.40
C THR A 26 -1.21 18.68 -26.16
N GLY A 27 -1.63 19.29 -25.05
CA GLY A 27 -1.33 20.68 -24.68
C GLY A 27 -0.11 20.88 -23.77
N LEU A 28 0.57 19.80 -23.36
CA LEU A 28 1.81 19.85 -22.56
C LEU A 28 3.08 19.60 -23.38
N ALA A 29 2.97 19.58 -24.71
CA ALA A 29 4.12 19.54 -25.61
C ALA A 29 4.43 20.95 -26.13
N VAL A 30 4.77 21.87 -25.22
CA VAL A 30 5.52 23.08 -25.57
C VAL A 30 6.91 22.94 -24.95
N PHE A 31 7.69 22.03 -25.54
CA PHE A 31 9.13 22.14 -25.52
C PHE A 31 9.58 22.16 -26.98
N TYR A 32 9.88 23.38 -27.42
CA TYR A 32 10.67 23.76 -28.57
C TYR A 32 11.45 22.61 -29.21
N ASN A 33 10.99 22.17 -30.38
CA ASN A 33 11.90 21.62 -31.35
C ASN A 33 11.50 22.07 -32.77
N ASP A 34 12.47 22.75 -33.39
CA ASP A 34 12.70 22.91 -34.82
C ASP A 34 12.27 24.23 -35.52
N GLY A 35 13.28 24.92 -36.07
CA GLY A 35 13.10 25.71 -37.29
C GLY A 35 13.78 27.09 -37.46
N GLY A 36 14.41 27.71 -36.45
CA GLY A 36 14.96 29.07 -36.58
C GLY A 36 16.48 29.14 -36.41
N GLU A 37 17.20 29.47 -37.48
CA GLU A 37 18.67 29.60 -37.56
C GLU A 37 19.32 30.26 -36.33
N PRO A 38 20.36 29.64 -35.73
CA PRO A 38 21.15 30.33 -34.71
C PRO A 38 21.97 31.44 -35.37
N PRO A 39 22.14 32.62 -34.73
CA PRO A 39 23.12 33.59 -35.19
C PRO A 39 24.48 32.91 -35.24
N ALA A 40 25.17 33.03 -36.38
CA ALA A 40 26.48 32.43 -36.61
C ALA A 40 27.40 32.72 -35.43
N GLN A 41 27.80 31.66 -34.71
CA GLN A 41 28.80 31.79 -33.66
C GLN A 41 30.11 32.28 -34.29
N PRO A 42 30.78 33.29 -33.70
CA PRO A 42 32.11 33.67 -34.17
C PRO A 42 33.02 32.44 -34.07
N PRO A 43 33.83 32.13 -35.11
CA PRO A 43 34.64 30.93 -35.11
C PRO A 43 35.59 30.94 -33.92
N VAL A 44 35.52 29.88 -33.11
CA VAL A 44 36.46 29.65 -32.01
C VAL A 44 37.82 29.37 -32.65
N PRO A 45 38.89 30.14 -32.32
CA PRO A 45 40.19 29.95 -32.93
C PRO A 45 40.71 28.55 -32.61
N SER A 46 41.15 27.83 -33.64
CA SER A 46 41.70 26.49 -33.48
C SER A 46 43.07 26.55 -32.80
N PRO A 47 43.53 25.44 -32.19
CA PRO A 47 44.89 25.36 -31.64
C PRO A 47 45.99 25.66 -32.69
N ALA A 48 45.70 25.46 -33.98
CA ALA A 48 46.60 25.82 -35.08
C ALA A 48 46.67 27.35 -35.30
N ASP A 49 45.57 28.08 -35.09
CA ASP A 49 45.53 29.56 -35.21
C ASP A 49 46.31 30.25 -34.08
N LEU A 50 46.34 29.64 -32.89
CA LEU A 50 47.17 30.10 -31.76
C LEU A 50 48.66 29.84 -32.00
N ALA A 51 49.02 28.73 -32.65
CA ALA A 51 50.40 28.42 -33.02
C ALA A 51 50.93 29.34 -34.13
N ALA A 52 50.09 29.71 -35.10
CA ALA A 52 50.45 30.66 -36.15
C ALA A 52 50.65 32.10 -35.63
N ARG A 53 49.95 32.50 -34.55
CA ARG A 53 50.14 33.81 -33.90
C ARG A 53 51.54 33.96 -33.27
N GLY A 54 52.20 32.85 -32.92
CA GLY A 54 53.59 32.84 -32.44
C GLY A 54 54.65 33.07 -33.52
N GLN A 55 54.28 33.09 -34.81
CA GLN A 55 55.22 33.21 -35.93
C GLN A 55 55.04 34.46 -36.79
N GLN A 56 54.29 35.47 -36.32
CA GLN A 56 54.32 36.78 -36.97
C GLN A 56 55.72 37.39 -36.86
N ALA A 57 56.42 37.43 -38.01
CA ALA A 57 57.68 38.13 -38.17
C ALA A 57 57.53 39.60 -37.72
N PRO A 58 58.56 40.18 -37.08
CA PRO A 58 58.50 41.55 -36.59
C PRO A 58 58.27 42.53 -37.74
N GLN A 59 57.22 43.34 -37.65
CA GLN A 59 57.08 44.53 -38.48
C GLN A 59 58.24 45.50 -38.16
N PRO A 60 58.81 46.19 -39.17
CA PRO A 60 59.83 47.20 -38.93
C PRO A 60 59.27 48.34 -38.06
N PRO A 61 60.09 48.94 -37.18
CA PRO A 61 59.62 49.96 -36.24
C PRO A 61 59.13 51.21 -36.98
N ALA A 62 57.95 51.68 -36.62
CA ALA A 62 57.48 53.03 -36.96
C ALA A 62 58.42 54.08 -36.34
N PRO A 63 58.62 55.24 -36.98
CA PRO A 63 59.51 56.28 -36.47
C PRO A 63 59.04 56.78 -35.10
N ALA A 64 60.00 57.05 -34.22
CA ALA A 64 59.80 57.53 -32.87
C ALA A 64 58.83 58.72 -32.82
N SER A 65 57.72 58.56 -32.11
CA SER A 65 56.92 59.67 -31.61
C SER A 65 57.65 60.32 -30.44
N ASP A 66 57.68 61.66 -30.47
CA ASP A 66 58.39 62.54 -29.55
C ASP A 66 58.10 62.26 -28.06
N PRO A 67 59.09 62.38 -27.16
CA PRO A 67 58.94 62.08 -25.73
C PRO A 67 58.35 63.25 -24.92
N ASP A 68 57.38 63.98 -25.46
CA ASP A 68 56.69 65.11 -24.80
C ASP A 68 55.15 64.94 -24.77
N GLU A 69 54.66 63.70 -24.65
CA GLU A 69 53.30 63.49 -24.16
C GLU A 69 53.26 63.69 -22.64
N ASP A 70 52.86 64.90 -22.24
CA ASP A 70 52.31 65.32 -20.94
C ASP A 70 52.48 64.33 -19.77
N LYS A 71 53.66 64.31 -19.16
CA LYS A 71 53.87 63.69 -17.83
C LYS A 71 53.18 64.53 -16.77
N VAL A 72 51.88 64.36 -16.60
CA VAL A 72 51.10 65.00 -15.53
C VAL A 72 51.47 64.36 -14.18
N SER A 73 52.31 65.04 -13.39
CA SER A 73 52.61 64.61 -12.02
C SER A 73 51.36 64.78 -11.14
N LEU A 74 50.59 63.71 -10.99
CA LEU A 74 49.35 63.71 -10.21
C LEU A 74 49.68 63.60 -8.71
N THR A 75 49.26 64.57 -7.91
CA THR A 75 49.45 64.49 -6.45
C THR A 75 48.60 63.36 -5.86
N GLN A 76 49.08 62.70 -4.81
CA GLN A 76 48.37 61.59 -4.15
C GLN A 76 46.97 61.99 -3.65
N ARG A 77 46.78 63.26 -3.29
CA ARG A 77 45.46 63.82 -2.95
C ARG A 77 44.51 63.86 -4.15
N ARG A 78 45.01 64.25 -5.32
CA ARG A 78 44.25 64.29 -6.57
C ARG A 78 43.91 62.88 -7.07
N LEU A 79 44.85 61.93 -6.93
CA LEU A 79 44.60 60.52 -7.19
C LEU A 79 43.46 59.96 -6.31
N ASN A 80 43.47 60.27 -5.00
CA ASN A 80 42.41 59.83 -4.09
C ASN A 80 41.02 60.41 -4.43
N VAL A 81 40.97 61.62 -4.98
CA VAL A 81 39.70 62.23 -5.43
C VAL A 81 39.21 61.55 -6.70
N LEU A 82 40.09 61.33 -7.68
CA LEU A 82 39.78 60.60 -8.92
C LEU A 82 39.31 59.17 -8.65
N MET A 83 40.00 58.45 -7.77
CA MET A 83 39.59 57.08 -7.38
C MET A 83 38.23 57.06 -6.67
N LYS A 84 37.86 58.12 -5.95
CA LYS A 84 36.53 58.23 -5.34
C LYS A 84 35.46 58.53 -6.39
N SER A 85 35.72 59.50 -7.28
CA SER A 85 34.77 59.82 -8.35
C SER A 85 34.54 58.64 -9.29
N GLU A 86 35.59 57.91 -9.66
CA GLU A 86 35.49 56.70 -10.51
C GLU A 86 34.69 55.58 -9.81
N LYS A 87 34.89 55.38 -8.50
CA LYS A 87 34.09 54.42 -7.71
C LYS A 87 32.63 54.84 -7.60
N ASP A 88 32.37 56.13 -7.43
CA ASP A 88 31.00 56.65 -7.34
C ASP A 88 30.29 56.58 -8.71
N GLU A 89 30.99 56.83 -9.81
CA GLU A 89 30.50 56.63 -11.17
C GLU A 89 30.21 55.15 -11.46
N GLY A 90 31.12 54.25 -11.09
CA GLY A 90 30.92 52.81 -11.21
C GLY A 90 29.72 52.31 -10.38
N ARG A 91 29.53 52.83 -9.16
CA ARG A 91 28.34 52.52 -8.34
C ARG A 91 27.05 53.01 -8.99
N ARG A 92 27.04 54.23 -9.54
CA ARG A 92 25.87 54.77 -10.24
C ARG A 92 25.55 54.00 -11.52
N ALA A 93 26.56 53.54 -12.27
CA ALA A 93 26.37 52.70 -13.43
C ALA A 93 25.77 51.33 -13.06
N ALA A 94 26.26 50.71 -11.97
CA ALA A 94 25.71 49.45 -11.47
C ALA A 94 24.25 49.61 -11.00
N PHE A 95 23.91 50.68 -10.28
CA PHE A 95 22.52 50.94 -9.88
C PHE A 95 21.60 51.20 -11.07
N ARG A 96 22.10 51.88 -12.11
CA ARG A 96 21.36 52.03 -13.38
C ARG A 96 21.04 50.70 -14.03
N GLN A 97 22.02 49.80 -14.14
CA GLN A 97 21.81 48.47 -14.71
C GLN A 97 20.82 47.64 -13.88
N ILE A 98 20.88 47.73 -12.55
CA ILE A 98 19.93 47.05 -11.66
C ILE A 98 18.52 47.63 -11.81
N ALA A 99 18.39 48.96 -11.90
CA ALA A 99 17.10 49.62 -12.11
C ALA A 99 16.50 49.22 -13.47
N GLU A 100 17.29 49.26 -14.55
CA GLU A 100 16.88 48.82 -15.88
C GLU A 100 16.47 47.35 -15.91
N ALA A 101 17.24 46.46 -15.28
CA ALA A 101 16.92 45.03 -15.18
C ALA A 101 15.66 44.75 -14.33
N ALA A 102 15.39 45.59 -13.34
CA ALA A 102 14.17 45.53 -12.51
C ALA A 102 12.97 46.24 -13.16
N GLY A 103 13.15 46.88 -14.33
CA GLY A 103 12.11 47.66 -15.00
C GLY A 103 11.75 48.97 -14.29
N LEU A 104 12.62 49.45 -13.40
CA LEU A 104 12.47 50.70 -12.65
C LEU A 104 13.17 51.84 -13.37
N ASP A 105 12.62 53.05 -13.24
CA ASP A 105 13.21 54.24 -13.84
C ASP A 105 14.56 54.57 -13.17
N PRO A 106 15.68 54.54 -13.92
CA PRO A 106 17.03 54.74 -13.38
C PRO A 106 17.25 56.09 -12.70
N ASP A 107 16.50 57.13 -13.10
CA ASP A 107 16.68 58.49 -12.59
C ASP A 107 15.94 58.74 -11.27
N THR A 108 14.99 57.87 -10.91
CA THR A 108 14.21 57.93 -9.66
C THR A 108 14.52 56.79 -8.68
N PHE A 109 15.46 55.90 -9.03
CA PHE A 109 15.85 54.74 -8.23
C PHE A 109 16.62 55.12 -6.96
N ASP A 110 16.02 54.86 -5.79
CA ASP A 110 16.71 54.93 -4.49
C ASP A 110 17.10 53.52 -4.02
N PRO A 111 18.41 53.18 -4.00
CA PRO A 111 18.88 51.85 -3.61
C PRO A 111 18.52 51.47 -2.16
N ASN A 112 18.36 52.46 -1.26
CA ASN A 112 17.99 52.19 0.13
C ASN A 112 16.52 51.77 0.23
N GLN A 113 15.63 52.44 -0.52
CA GLN A 113 14.21 52.11 -0.56
C GLN A 113 13.98 50.75 -1.24
N PHE A 114 14.69 50.48 -2.33
CA PHE A 114 14.65 49.18 -3.00
C PHE A 114 15.10 48.04 -2.06
N GLY A 115 16.19 48.24 -1.32
CA GLY A 115 16.63 47.27 -0.31
C GLY A 115 15.59 47.01 0.78
N ALA A 116 14.91 48.06 1.27
CA ALA A 116 13.84 47.92 2.25
C ALA A 116 12.62 47.18 1.70
N LEU A 117 12.20 47.49 0.46
CA LEU A 117 11.10 46.79 -0.22
C LEU A 117 11.42 45.32 -0.49
N PHE A 118 12.66 45.02 -0.91
CA PHE A 118 13.10 43.65 -1.14
C PHE A 118 13.10 42.84 0.17
N GLN A 119 13.60 43.42 1.26
CA GLN A 119 13.55 42.77 2.57
C GLN A 119 12.11 42.53 3.04
N GLN A 120 11.20 43.49 2.85
CA GLN A 120 9.78 43.31 3.16
C GLN A 120 9.12 42.23 2.30
N ALA A 121 9.45 42.17 1.00
CA ALA A 121 8.96 41.14 0.09
C ALA A 121 9.44 39.74 0.48
N GLU A 122 10.71 39.59 0.84
CA GLU A 122 11.26 38.33 1.34
C GLU A 122 10.61 37.89 2.66
N GLN A 123 10.40 38.82 3.60
CA GLN A 123 9.69 38.53 4.85
C GLN A 123 8.25 38.10 4.60
N ALA A 124 7.53 38.80 3.70
CA ALA A 124 6.16 38.44 3.33
C ALA A 124 6.11 37.06 2.65
N ARG A 125 7.06 36.75 1.77
CA ARG A 125 7.16 35.45 1.10
C ARG A 125 7.44 34.32 2.10
N GLN A 126 8.35 34.53 3.05
CA GLN A 126 8.64 33.55 4.10
C GLN A 126 7.42 33.31 5.00
N ALA A 127 6.69 34.38 5.36
CA ALA A 127 5.44 34.26 6.10
C ALA A 127 4.40 33.44 5.32
N GLN A 128 4.19 33.74 4.04
CA GLN A 128 3.28 33.00 3.16
C GLN A 128 3.65 31.52 3.05
N LEU A 129 4.94 31.21 2.83
CA LEU A 129 5.43 29.84 2.79
C LEU A 129 5.15 29.11 4.11
N SER A 130 5.33 29.77 5.25
CA SER A 130 5.03 29.16 6.56
C SER A 130 3.54 28.92 6.79
N GLU A 131 2.67 29.78 6.27
CA GLU A 131 1.21 29.60 6.33
C GLU A 131 0.73 28.51 5.37
N GLU A 132 1.34 28.40 4.19
CA GLU A 132 1.08 27.31 3.24
C GLU A 132 1.50 25.95 3.81
N GLN A 133 2.68 25.88 4.44
CA GLN A 133 3.14 24.67 5.12
C GLN A 133 2.17 24.24 6.22
N ARG A 134 1.74 25.17 7.08
CA ARG A 134 0.73 24.87 8.11
C ARG A 134 -0.58 24.39 7.52
N ARG A 135 -1.05 25.02 6.44
CA ARG A 135 -2.27 24.61 5.74
C ARG A 135 -2.13 23.21 5.15
N GLN A 136 -0.96 22.87 4.61
CA GLN A 136 -0.70 21.53 4.08
C GLN A 136 -0.70 20.48 5.20
N GLU A 137 -0.01 20.74 6.31
CA GLU A 137 0.00 19.83 7.47
C GLU A 137 -1.41 19.61 8.03
N ASP A 138 -2.24 20.66 8.10
CA ASP A 138 -3.63 20.57 8.54
C ASP A 138 -4.50 19.75 7.57
N LEU A 139 -4.28 19.87 6.25
CA LEU A 139 -4.98 19.08 5.24
C LEU A 139 -4.57 17.61 5.32
N ASP A 140 -3.27 17.32 5.38
CA ASP A 140 -2.73 15.97 5.49
C ASP A 140 -3.27 15.28 6.75
N ARG A 141 -3.33 16.00 7.88
CA ARG A 141 -3.92 15.48 9.12
C ARG A 141 -5.40 15.15 8.95
N ARG A 142 -6.18 16.03 8.32
CA ARG A 142 -7.61 15.78 8.07
C ARG A 142 -7.82 14.59 7.15
N GLU A 143 -6.99 14.44 6.13
CA GLU A 143 -7.02 13.29 5.23
C GLU A 143 -6.75 11.99 5.97
N GLN A 144 -5.71 11.96 6.82
CA GLN A 144 -5.40 10.80 7.66
C GLN A 144 -6.55 10.46 8.63
N GLU A 145 -7.15 11.46 9.27
CA GLU A 145 -8.29 11.26 10.16
C GLU A 145 -9.52 10.72 9.43
N LEU A 146 -9.77 11.17 8.19
CA LEU A 146 -10.86 10.66 7.36
C LEU A 146 -10.58 9.23 6.90
N GLN A 147 -9.36 8.94 6.46
CA GLN A 147 -8.96 7.59 6.04
C GLN A 147 -9.10 6.60 7.21
N ALA A 148 -8.62 6.99 8.40
CA ALA A 148 -8.77 6.16 9.60
C ALA A 148 -10.25 5.88 9.95
N ARG A 149 -11.16 6.83 9.71
CA ARG A 149 -12.60 6.62 9.92
C ARG A 149 -13.19 5.67 8.89
N ILE A 150 -12.77 5.78 7.63
CA ILE A 150 -13.19 4.86 6.55
C ILE A 150 -12.74 3.44 6.88
N ASP A 151 -11.46 3.27 7.23
CA ASP A 151 -10.89 1.97 7.58
C ASP A 151 -11.59 1.36 8.81
N ALA A 152 -11.85 2.17 9.84
CA ALA A 152 -12.57 1.71 11.03
C ALA A 152 -14.02 1.32 10.72
N ALA A 153 -14.70 2.01 9.79
CA ALA A 153 -16.04 1.63 9.35
C ALA A 153 -16.01 0.32 8.56
N ALA A 154 -15.09 0.18 7.60
CA ALA A 154 -14.92 -1.04 6.81
C ALA A 154 -14.61 -2.26 7.68
N GLN A 155 -13.78 -2.11 8.72
CA GLN A 155 -13.51 -3.17 9.69
C GLN A 155 -14.77 -3.60 10.44
N ARG A 156 -15.58 -2.64 10.93
CA ARG A 156 -16.83 -2.96 11.62
C ARG A 156 -17.83 -3.70 10.73
N GLU A 157 -17.92 -3.30 9.46
CA GLU A 157 -18.75 -3.97 8.47
C GLU A 157 -18.26 -5.39 8.19
N ALA A 158 -16.96 -5.59 8.01
CA ALA A 158 -16.36 -6.91 7.83
C ALA A 158 -16.59 -7.82 9.04
N ASP A 159 -16.47 -7.30 10.26
CA ASP A 159 -16.70 -8.06 11.50
C ASP A 159 -18.18 -8.38 11.72
N ALA A 160 -19.09 -7.50 11.28
CA ALA A 160 -20.53 -7.80 11.28
C ALA A 160 -20.86 -8.90 10.26
N ALA A 161 -20.33 -8.80 9.03
CA ALA A 161 -20.54 -9.80 7.99
C ALA A 161 -20.03 -11.19 8.40
N LYS A 162 -18.86 -11.27 9.05
CA LYS A 162 -18.32 -12.52 9.62
C LYS A 162 -19.26 -13.12 10.67
N ARG A 163 -19.72 -12.31 11.63
CA ARG A 163 -20.64 -12.79 12.68
C ARG A 163 -21.98 -13.27 12.13
N ASP A 164 -22.51 -12.57 11.13
CA ASP A 164 -23.75 -12.97 10.46
C ASP A 164 -23.58 -14.30 9.73
N ARG A 165 -22.45 -14.48 9.03
CA ARG A 165 -22.12 -15.73 8.35
C ARG A 165 -21.95 -16.88 9.34
N ASP A 166 -21.19 -16.68 10.41
CA ASP A 166 -20.97 -17.70 11.44
C ASP A 166 -22.31 -18.13 12.07
N SER A 167 -23.20 -17.16 12.28
CA SER A 167 -24.55 -17.42 12.79
C SER A 167 -25.38 -18.26 11.81
N ARG A 168 -25.30 -17.99 10.50
CA ARG A 168 -25.99 -18.78 9.46
C ARG A 168 -25.42 -20.19 9.35
N ILE A 169 -24.10 -20.35 9.41
CA ILE A 169 -23.42 -21.65 9.41
C ILE A 169 -23.88 -22.47 10.61
N ARG A 170 -23.84 -21.90 11.81
CA ARG A 170 -24.28 -22.57 13.05
C ARG A 170 -25.77 -22.94 12.95
N ALA A 171 -26.62 -22.05 12.45
CA ALA A 171 -28.05 -22.34 12.27
C ALA A 171 -28.28 -23.54 11.31
N ALA A 172 -27.57 -23.58 10.19
CA ALA A 172 -27.65 -24.69 9.23
C ALA A 172 -27.18 -26.03 9.84
N LEU A 173 -26.08 -26.01 10.60
CA LEU A 173 -25.53 -27.20 11.26
C LEU A 173 -26.45 -27.72 12.38
N VAL A 174 -27.02 -26.82 13.18
CA VAL A 174 -28.02 -27.16 14.20
C VAL A 174 -29.26 -27.77 13.56
N GLY A 175 -29.74 -27.21 12.44
CA GLY A 175 -30.86 -27.77 11.67
C GLY A 175 -30.61 -29.19 11.16
N LEU A 176 -29.35 -29.58 10.98
CA LEU A 176 -28.93 -30.92 10.58
C LEU A 176 -28.68 -31.89 11.75
N GLY A 177 -28.75 -31.40 12.99
CA GLY A 177 -28.61 -32.19 14.22
C GLY A 177 -27.25 -32.08 14.92
N ALA A 178 -26.38 -31.14 14.56
CA ALA A 178 -25.15 -30.89 15.31
C ALA A 178 -25.47 -30.16 16.62
N THR A 179 -24.89 -30.61 17.74
CA THR A 179 -25.17 -30.05 19.07
C THR A 179 -23.93 -30.04 19.95
N GLY A 180 -23.86 -29.11 20.92
CA GLY A 180 -22.77 -29.09 21.91
C GLY A 180 -21.39 -28.90 21.27
N ASP A 181 -20.40 -29.67 21.73
CA ASP A 181 -19.03 -29.61 21.23
C ASP A 181 -18.92 -30.03 19.76
N ASP A 182 -19.77 -30.96 19.31
CA ASP A 182 -19.82 -31.41 17.91
C ASP A 182 -20.25 -30.28 16.95
N LEU A 183 -21.01 -29.29 17.44
CA LEU A 183 -21.39 -28.12 16.64
C LEU A 183 -20.20 -27.21 16.37
N GLU A 184 -19.38 -26.95 17.37
CA GLU A 184 -18.18 -26.11 17.21
C GLU A 184 -17.15 -26.83 16.33
N ASP A 185 -16.99 -28.14 16.50
CA ASP A 185 -16.14 -28.97 15.64
C ASP A 185 -16.66 -28.98 14.19
N ALA A 186 -17.96 -29.17 13.98
CA ALA A 186 -18.55 -29.11 12.65
C ALA A 186 -18.39 -27.72 12.00
N ALA A 187 -18.53 -26.64 12.78
CA ALA A 187 -18.31 -25.28 12.30
C ALA A 187 -16.84 -25.02 11.93
N ALA A 188 -15.88 -25.62 12.63
CA ALA A 188 -14.46 -25.53 12.28
C ALA A 188 -14.09 -26.34 11.02
N LEU A 189 -14.85 -27.39 10.70
CA LEU A 189 -14.58 -28.31 9.60
C LEU A 189 -15.31 -27.96 8.29
N ILE A 190 -16.36 -27.14 8.36
CA ILE A 190 -17.12 -26.75 7.19
C ILE A 190 -16.27 -25.85 6.28
N ARG A 191 -16.31 -26.11 4.97
CA ARG A 191 -15.57 -25.34 3.97
C ARG A 191 -16.56 -24.60 3.11
N VAL A 192 -16.60 -23.29 3.29
CA VAL A 192 -17.53 -22.39 2.61
C VAL A 192 -16.75 -21.15 2.19
N THR A 193 -17.09 -20.54 1.06
CA THR A 193 -16.52 -19.26 0.62
C THR A 193 -17.10 -18.09 1.42
N ASP A 194 -16.40 -16.95 1.45
CA ASP A 194 -16.83 -15.79 2.24
C ASP A 194 -18.18 -15.21 1.77
N ASP A 195 -18.44 -15.27 0.46
CA ASP A 195 -19.68 -14.78 -0.15
C ASP A 195 -20.75 -15.87 -0.38
N ALA A 196 -20.65 -17.00 0.32
CA ALA A 196 -21.61 -18.09 0.14
C ALA A 196 -23.02 -17.72 0.60
N ASP A 197 -24.01 -18.02 -0.23
CA ASP A 197 -25.42 -17.88 0.11
C ASP A 197 -25.92 -19.02 1.02
N GLU A 198 -27.15 -18.88 1.50
CA GLU A 198 -27.76 -19.84 2.42
C GLU A 198 -27.86 -21.25 1.81
N THR A 199 -28.12 -21.33 0.50
CA THR A 199 -28.13 -22.58 -0.26
C THR A 199 -26.77 -23.26 -0.26
N ALA A 200 -25.69 -22.55 -0.59
CA ALA A 200 -24.33 -23.09 -0.57
C ALA A 200 -23.89 -23.52 0.83
N ILE A 201 -24.27 -22.77 1.88
CA ILE A 201 -24.03 -23.15 3.28
C ILE A 201 -24.73 -24.47 3.60
N SER A 202 -26.01 -24.62 3.20
CA SER A 202 -26.79 -25.83 3.46
C SER A 202 -26.23 -27.05 2.73
N GLU A 203 -25.79 -26.90 1.48
CA GLU A 203 -25.17 -27.96 0.68
C GLU A 203 -23.82 -28.39 1.28
N ALA A 204 -22.99 -27.43 1.67
CA ALA A 204 -21.71 -27.72 2.33
C ALA A 204 -21.91 -28.44 3.67
N ALA A 205 -22.93 -28.05 4.43
CA ALA A 205 -23.29 -28.70 5.69
C ALA A 205 -23.81 -30.13 5.47
N ALA A 206 -24.65 -30.35 4.44
CA ALA A 206 -25.10 -31.69 4.06
C ALA A 206 -23.93 -32.59 3.60
N ALA A 207 -23.00 -32.04 2.81
CA ALA A 207 -21.79 -32.73 2.40
C ALA A 207 -20.85 -33.04 3.58
N LEU A 208 -20.83 -32.20 4.61
CA LEU A 208 -20.11 -32.48 5.85
C LEU A 208 -20.77 -33.64 6.62
N LYS A 209 -22.10 -33.62 6.76
CA LYS A 209 -22.87 -34.71 7.39
C LYS A 209 -22.66 -36.06 6.70
N ALA A 210 -22.62 -36.08 5.37
CA ALA A 210 -22.35 -37.30 4.61
C ALA A 210 -20.96 -37.88 4.90
N ARG A 211 -19.97 -37.02 5.18
CA ARG A 211 -18.58 -37.43 5.47
C ARG A 211 -18.35 -37.75 6.94
N ARG A 212 -19.09 -37.10 7.84
CA ARG A 212 -18.89 -37.17 9.30
C ARG A 212 -20.25 -37.16 10.01
N ALA A 213 -21.00 -38.23 9.84
CA ALA A 213 -22.34 -38.37 10.43
C ALA A 213 -22.30 -38.35 11.97
N GLU A 214 -21.17 -38.73 12.56
CA GLU A 214 -20.91 -38.74 14.01
C GLU A 214 -21.12 -37.37 14.66
N LEU A 215 -20.72 -36.29 13.97
CA LEU A 215 -20.87 -34.89 14.43
C LEU A 215 -22.34 -34.41 14.45
N PHE A 216 -23.26 -35.21 13.92
CA PHE A 216 -24.69 -34.89 13.83
C PHE A 216 -25.54 -35.89 14.63
N GLY A 217 -24.94 -36.56 15.62
CA GLY A 217 -25.61 -37.50 16.50
C GLY A 217 -25.98 -38.83 15.84
N ALA A 218 -25.46 -39.14 14.65
CA ALA A 218 -25.69 -40.44 14.04
C ALA A 218 -24.82 -41.50 14.73
N PRO A 219 -25.37 -42.69 15.05
CA PRO A 219 -24.58 -43.76 15.65
C PRO A 219 -23.46 -44.15 14.69
N THR A 220 -22.25 -44.25 15.23
CA THR A 220 -21.08 -44.78 14.50
C THR A 220 -21.44 -46.15 13.92
N PRO A 221 -21.38 -46.34 12.58
CA PRO A 221 -21.63 -47.64 12.01
C PRO A 221 -20.51 -48.58 12.48
N GLN A 222 -20.81 -49.39 13.49
CA GLN A 222 -19.94 -50.49 13.91
C GLN A 222 -19.99 -51.56 12.83
N THR A 223 -19.24 -51.33 11.76
CA THR A 223 -18.85 -52.38 10.84
C THR A 223 -17.77 -53.21 11.54
N LEU A 224 -18.21 -54.04 12.48
CA LEU A 224 -17.40 -55.17 12.90
C LEU A 224 -17.03 -55.93 11.61
N PRO A 225 -15.73 -56.24 11.38
CA PRO A 225 -15.36 -57.01 10.21
C PRO A 225 -16.18 -58.30 10.22
N PRO A 226 -16.65 -58.78 9.05
CA PRO A 226 -17.32 -60.07 8.99
C PRO A 226 -16.41 -61.08 9.68
N ALA A 227 -16.92 -61.73 10.72
CA ALA A 227 -16.17 -62.73 11.45
C ALA A 227 -15.54 -63.67 10.41
N PRO A 228 -14.23 -63.99 10.52
CA PRO A 228 -13.57 -64.86 9.56
C PRO A 228 -14.41 -66.13 9.46
N THR A 229 -14.98 -66.34 8.28
CA THR A 229 -15.86 -67.46 8.01
C THR A 229 -15.01 -68.69 8.25
N GLY A 230 -15.27 -69.38 9.37
CA GLY A 230 -14.52 -70.55 9.76
C GLY A 230 -14.50 -71.51 8.58
N GLY A 231 -13.29 -71.79 8.08
CA GLY A 231 -13.04 -72.96 7.26
C GLY A 231 -13.61 -74.20 7.95
N PRO A 232 -13.89 -75.28 7.20
CA PRO A 232 -14.68 -76.40 7.69
C PRO A 232 -14.18 -76.83 9.05
N ALA A 233 -15.06 -76.73 10.05
CA ALA A 233 -14.77 -77.15 11.41
C ALA A 233 -14.33 -78.61 11.36
N ALA A 234 -13.02 -78.84 11.46
CA ALA A 234 -12.48 -80.12 11.86
C ALA A 234 -13.19 -80.47 13.18
N GLY A 235 -13.98 -81.54 13.13
CA GLY A 235 -15.06 -81.80 14.06
C GLY A 235 -14.66 -81.67 15.52
N SER A 236 -15.54 -81.05 16.30
CA SER A 236 -15.56 -81.24 17.74
C SER A 236 -15.47 -82.75 18.02
N PRO A 237 -14.59 -83.22 18.92
CA PRO A 237 -14.52 -84.63 19.25
C PRO A 237 -15.90 -85.11 19.70
N PRO A 238 -16.35 -86.31 19.25
CA PRO A 238 -17.68 -86.79 19.59
C PRO A 238 -17.83 -86.83 21.11
N ARG A 239 -18.92 -86.24 21.60
CA ARG A 239 -19.29 -86.29 23.01
C ARG A 239 -19.26 -87.77 23.44
N PRO A 240 -18.48 -88.15 24.47
CA PRO A 240 -18.48 -89.53 24.91
C PRO A 240 -19.92 -89.94 25.27
N PRO A 241 -20.36 -91.15 24.90
CA PRO A 241 -21.70 -91.59 25.24
C PRO A 241 -21.88 -91.49 26.74
N VAL A 242 -23.00 -90.89 27.17
CA VAL A 242 -23.35 -90.79 28.58
C VAL A 242 -23.40 -92.21 29.11
N ALA A 243 -22.44 -92.57 29.96
CA ALA A 243 -22.38 -93.86 30.60
C ALA A 243 -23.74 -94.10 31.27
N GLY A 244 -24.41 -95.20 30.92
CA GLY A 244 -25.70 -95.55 31.51
C GLY A 244 -25.61 -95.54 33.04
N LYS A 245 -26.74 -95.27 33.71
CA LYS A 245 -26.81 -95.12 35.18
C LYS A 245 -26.09 -96.25 35.94
N ASP A 246 -26.06 -97.46 35.36
CA ASP A 246 -25.37 -98.62 35.92
C ASP A 246 -23.84 -98.53 35.82
N ALA A 247 -23.29 -98.02 34.72
CA ALA A 247 -21.86 -97.80 34.55
C ALA A 247 -21.35 -96.70 35.49
N ILE A 248 -22.15 -95.65 35.70
CA ILE A 248 -21.84 -94.62 36.70
C ILE A 248 -21.84 -95.24 38.11
N ARG A 249 -22.83 -96.07 38.43
CA ARG A 249 -22.93 -96.74 39.73
C ARG A 249 -21.74 -97.67 39.99
N GLN A 250 -21.34 -98.48 39.02
CA GLN A 250 -20.19 -99.37 39.14
C GLN A 250 -18.88 -98.59 39.32
N SER A 251 -18.69 -97.51 38.54
CA SER A 251 -17.51 -96.65 38.70
C SER A 251 -17.46 -95.97 40.08
N ALA A 252 -18.61 -95.59 40.65
CA ALA A 252 -18.69 -95.01 41.97
C ALA A 252 -18.39 -96.04 43.08
N ILE A 253 -18.85 -97.28 42.92
CA ILE A 253 -18.54 -98.38 43.87
C ILE A 253 -17.03 -98.67 43.85
N ALA A 254 -16.44 -98.85 42.67
CA ALA A 254 -15.00 -99.10 42.54
C ALA A 254 -14.16 -97.97 43.15
N ARG A 255 -14.61 -96.71 43.01
CA ARG A 255 -13.93 -95.55 43.61
C ARG A 255 -14.07 -95.52 45.14
N ALA A 256 -15.22 -95.94 45.67
CA ALA A 256 -15.45 -96.04 47.11
C ALA A 256 -14.59 -97.16 47.75
N GLU A 257 -14.42 -98.28 47.05
CA GLU A 257 -13.51 -99.36 47.46
C GLU A 257 -12.04 -98.90 47.41
N ALA A 258 -11.63 -98.22 46.33
CA ALA A 258 -10.27 -97.68 46.19
C ALA A 258 -9.92 -96.64 47.27
N MET A 259 -10.91 -95.89 47.76
CA MET A 259 -10.74 -94.94 48.88
C MET A 259 -10.91 -95.59 50.26
N GLY A 260 -11.12 -96.91 50.34
CA GLY A 260 -11.26 -97.65 51.60
C GLY A 260 -12.55 -97.34 52.37
N LEU A 261 -13.52 -96.68 51.74
CA LEU A 261 -14.81 -96.30 52.34
C LEU A 261 -15.82 -97.45 52.33
N ARG A 262 -15.50 -98.54 51.63
CA ARG A 262 -16.28 -99.77 51.57
C ARG A 262 -15.33 -100.98 51.54
N THR A 263 -15.62 -101.99 52.36
CA THR A 263 -14.92 -103.28 52.29
C THR A 263 -15.55 -104.12 51.18
N ALA A 264 -14.72 -104.63 50.26
CA ALA A 264 -15.18 -105.54 49.21
C ALA A 264 -15.87 -106.75 49.83
N SER A 265 -17.10 -107.04 49.40
CA SER A 265 -17.89 -108.20 49.80
C SER A 265 -18.04 -109.16 48.62
#